data_AF-A0A0G1E4I9-F1
#
_entry.id   AF-A0A0G1E4I9-F1
#
_cell.length_a   1.000
_cell.length_b   1.000
_cell.length_c   1.000
_cell.angle_alpha   90.00
_cell.angle_beta   90.00
_cell.angle_gamma   90.00
#
_symmetry.space_group_name_H-M   'P 1'
#
loop_
_entity.id
_entity.type
_entity.pdbx_description
1 polymer ?
#
loop_
_entity_poly.entity_id
_entity_poly.type
_entity_poly.pdbx_seq_one_letter_code
_entity_poly.pdbx_strand_id
1 'polypeptide(L)'
;MSGNKMLEVRGRMGPSLFTVDISDEAVGRFGNFRHGDAIFDEDGDEGVILGVAPFPVPCPNASDCKEKNCPAKTGKDTLWYSLVEYGDNVFPLVSETQLVRRKVRS
;
A
#
# COMPACT_ATOMS: atom_id res chain seq x y z
N MET A 1 5.91 -1.23 -25.02
CA MET A 1 6.37 -2.21 -24.01
C MET A 1 6.43 -1.48 -22.69
N SER A 2 5.39 -1.57 -21.86
CA SER A 2 5.41 -0.97 -20.52
C SER A 2 6.24 -1.92 -19.65
N GLY A 3 7.46 -1.52 -19.30
CA GLY A 3 8.26 -2.28 -18.34
C GLY A 3 7.56 -2.22 -16.99
N ASN A 4 7.46 -3.37 -16.31
CA ASN A 4 6.94 -3.39 -14.93
C ASN A 4 7.75 -2.41 -14.09
N LYS A 5 7.11 -1.35 -13.59
CA LYS A 5 7.75 -0.38 -12.71
C LYS A 5 7.68 -0.95 -11.31
N MET A 6 8.83 -1.30 -10.75
CA MET A 6 8.94 -1.89 -9.42
C MET A 6 9.65 -0.91 -8.48
N LEU A 7 9.14 -0.76 -7.26
CA LEU A 7 9.77 0.00 -6.18
C LEU A 7 10.08 -0.93 -5.02
N GLU A 8 11.30 -0.85 -4.49
CA GLU A 8 11.72 -1.57 -3.29
C GLU A 8 11.29 -0.79 -2.04
N VAL A 9 10.55 -1.46 -1.14
CA VAL A 9 10.01 -0.90 0.09
C VAL A 9 10.69 -1.57 1.30
N ARG A 10 11.11 -0.76 2.27
CA ARG A 10 11.75 -1.21 3.51
C ARG A 10 10.76 -1.24 4.66
N GLY A 11 10.59 -2.41 5.28
CA GLY A 11 9.81 -2.54 6.52
C GLY A 11 10.53 -2.02 7.76
N ARG A 12 9.77 -1.53 8.75
CA ARG A 12 10.27 -0.97 10.03
C ARG A 12 11.01 -1.98 10.93
N MET A 13 10.56 -3.24 10.99
CA MET A 13 10.97 -4.23 12.01
C MET A 13 11.94 -5.32 11.53
N GLY A 14 12.64 -5.11 10.41
CA GLY A 14 13.65 -6.06 9.93
C GLY A 14 14.04 -5.84 8.47
N PRO A 15 14.90 -6.70 7.88
CA PRO A 15 15.37 -6.58 6.50
C PRO A 15 14.30 -6.94 5.45
N SER A 16 13.01 -6.84 5.78
CA SER A 16 11.89 -7.16 4.90
C SER A 16 11.79 -6.12 3.80
N LEU A 17 12.67 -6.28 2.80
CA LEU A 17 12.59 -5.65 1.51
C LEU A 17 11.52 -6.39 0.71
N PHE A 18 10.50 -5.68 0.27
CA PHE A 18 9.54 -6.21 -0.69
C PHE A 18 9.38 -5.23 -1.84
N THR A 19 9.06 -5.76 -3.01
CA THR A 19 8.80 -4.95 -4.19
C THR A 19 7.31 -4.70 -4.35
N VAL A 20 6.96 -3.47 -4.69
CA VAL A 20 5.63 -3.09 -5.14
C VAL A 20 5.67 -2.76 -6.63
N ASP A 21 4.64 -3.16 -7.35
CA ASP A 21 4.33 -2.71 -8.71
C ASP A 21 3.66 -1.34 -8.64
N ILE A 22 4.32 -0.35 -9.21
CA ILE A 22 3.87 1.06 -9.23
C ILE A 22 3.26 1.46 -10.58
N SER A 23 3.01 0.50 -11.47
CA SER A 23 2.34 0.77 -12.74
C SER A 23 0.91 1.24 -12.53
N ASP A 24 0.46 2.16 -13.37
CA ASP A 24 -0.93 2.64 -13.34
C ASP A 24 -1.91 1.48 -13.55
N GLU A 25 -1.53 0.46 -14.32
CA GLU A 25 -2.31 -0.74 -14.54
C GLU A 25 -2.43 -1.65 -13.31
N ALA A 26 -1.41 -1.70 -12.44
CA ALA A 26 -1.46 -2.45 -11.19
C ALA A 26 -2.24 -1.67 -10.12
N VAL A 27 -1.83 -0.43 -9.87
CA VAL A 27 -2.42 0.44 -8.83
C VAL A 27 -3.88 0.79 -9.15
N GLY A 28 -4.19 1.01 -10.43
CA GLY A 28 -5.53 1.38 -10.88
C GLY A 28 -6.60 0.31 -10.63
N ARG A 29 -6.22 -0.94 -10.42
CA ARG A 29 -7.17 -2.03 -10.07
C ARG A 29 -7.86 -1.80 -8.74
N PHE A 30 -7.26 -1.02 -7.85
CA PHE A 30 -7.75 -0.80 -6.48
C PHE A 30 -8.60 0.48 -6.34
N GLY A 31 -9.33 0.86 -7.39
CA GLY A 31 -10.13 2.08 -7.40
C GLY A 31 -9.49 3.25 -8.17
N ASN A 32 -8.83 2.96 -9.29
CA ASN A 32 -8.21 3.92 -10.22
C ASN A 32 -7.06 4.76 -9.63
N PHE A 33 -6.48 4.36 -8.50
CA PHE A 33 -5.39 5.11 -7.86
C PHE A 33 -4.14 5.11 -8.74
N ARG A 34 -3.20 6.01 -8.42
CA ARG A 34 -1.86 6.06 -8.99
C ARG A 34 -0.81 6.04 -7.88
N HIS A 35 0.39 5.58 -8.21
CA HIS A 35 1.53 5.75 -7.32
C HIS A 35 1.73 7.25 -7.03
N GLY A 36 1.94 7.59 -5.76
CA GLY A 36 2.08 8.97 -5.30
C GLY A 36 0.75 9.69 -5.03
N ASP A 37 -0.40 9.07 -5.28
CA ASP A 37 -1.69 9.68 -4.93
C ASP A 37 -1.79 9.87 -3.41
N ALA A 38 -2.19 11.08 -3.00
CA ALA A 38 -2.51 11.40 -1.62
C ALA A 38 -3.91 10.87 -1.26
N ILE A 39 -3.97 10.19 -0.13
CA ILE A 39 -5.16 9.55 0.42
C ILE A 39 -5.33 9.95 1.88
N PHE A 40 -6.55 9.79 2.39
CA PHE A 40 -6.81 9.77 3.82
C PHE A 40 -7.34 8.39 4.17
N ASP A 41 -6.86 7.83 5.27
CA ASP A 41 -7.47 6.63 5.83
C ASP A 41 -8.78 6.95 6.59
N GLU A 42 -9.34 5.94 7.26
CA GLU A 42 -10.61 6.08 8.00
C GLU A 42 -10.49 6.93 9.27
N ASP A 43 -9.28 7.03 9.84
CA ASP A 43 -8.97 7.86 11.00
C ASP A 43 -8.70 9.32 10.58
N GLY A 44 -8.54 9.57 9.28
CA GLY A 44 -8.28 10.88 8.69
C GLY A 44 -6.79 11.19 8.56
N ASP A 45 -5.92 10.20 8.74
CA ASP A 45 -4.48 10.37 8.60
C ASP A 45 -4.09 10.42 7.11
N GLU A 46 -3.22 11.36 6.75
CA GLU A 46 -2.78 11.53 5.36
C GLU A 46 -1.75 10.45 5.00
N GLY A 47 -1.97 9.79 3.86
CA GLY A 47 -1.06 8.80 3.30
C GLY A 47 -0.79 9.01 1.81
N VAL A 48 0.18 8.26 1.31
CA VAL A 48 0.61 8.26 -0.08
C VAL A 48 0.65 6.84 -0.61
N ILE A 49 0.00 6.60 -1.75
CA ILE A 49 0.01 5.28 -2.40
C ILE A 49 1.42 4.93 -2.88
N LEU A 50 1.92 3.76 -2.45
CA LEU A 50 3.22 3.24 -2.84
C LEU A 50 3.12 2.32 -4.05
N GLY A 51 2.18 1.39 -4.06
CA GLY A 51 2.04 0.42 -5.15
C GLY A 51 1.43 -0.88 -4.69
N VAL A 52 1.39 -1.88 -5.57
CA VAL A 52 0.78 -3.18 -5.30
C VAL A 52 1.86 -4.23 -5.10
N ALA A 53 1.90 -4.87 -3.94
CA ALA A 53 2.82 -5.99 -3.73
C ALA A 53 2.10 -7.33 -3.98
N PRO A 54 2.74 -8.28 -4.69
CA PRO A 54 2.15 -9.57 -5.00
C PRO A 54 2.18 -10.51 -3.79
N PHE A 55 1.16 -11.35 -3.63
CA PHE A 55 1.22 -12.41 -2.63
C PHE A 55 2.30 -13.46 -2.98
N PRO A 56 3.03 -14.03 -2.00
CA PRO A 56 3.06 -13.65 -0.58
C PRO A 56 4.00 -12.46 -0.33
N VAL A 57 3.45 -11.38 0.22
CA VAL A 57 4.28 -10.25 0.70
C VAL A 57 4.67 -10.55 2.13
N PRO A 58 5.97 -10.43 2.49
CA PRO A 58 6.36 -10.45 3.89
C PRO A 58 5.80 -9.18 4.55
N CYS A 59 4.62 -9.29 5.17
CA CYS A 59 4.11 -8.21 6.02
C CYS A 59 5.15 -8.03 7.16
N PRO A 60 5.80 -6.87 7.28
CA PRO A 60 6.87 -6.67 8.26
C PRO A 60 6.38 -6.82 9.71
N ASN A 61 5.05 -6.78 9.92
CA ASN A 61 4.39 -6.99 11.20
C ASN A 61 3.63 -8.33 11.26
N ALA A 62 3.87 -9.28 10.35
CA ALA A 62 3.08 -10.52 10.22
C ALA A 62 2.98 -11.33 11.52
N SER A 63 4.08 -11.40 12.29
CA SER A 63 4.18 -12.17 13.53
C SER A 63 3.26 -11.64 14.64
N ASP A 64 3.00 -10.33 14.68
CA ASP A 64 2.19 -9.66 15.71
C ASP A 64 0.87 -9.09 15.17
N CYS A 65 0.63 -9.23 13.87
CA CYS A 65 -0.57 -8.72 13.21
C CYS A 65 -1.80 -9.51 13.69
N LYS A 66 -2.61 -8.90 14.56
CA LYS A 66 -3.89 -9.48 15.03
C LYS A 66 -5.03 -9.35 14.01
N GLU A 67 -4.79 -8.62 12.92
CA GLU A 67 -5.79 -8.40 11.88
C GLU A 67 -6.07 -9.72 11.15
N LYS A 68 -7.30 -10.23 11.33
CA LYS A 68 -7.73 -11.51 10.77
C LYS A 68 -7.99 -11.40 9.27
N ASN A 69 -8.39 -10.22 8.81
CA ASN A 69 -8.74 -9.96 7.41
C ASN A 69 -7.64 -9.23 6.64
N CYS A 70 -6.40 -9.26 7.13
CA CYS A 70 -5.29 -8.57 6.48
C CYS A 70 -5.06 -9.16 5.08
N PRO A 71 -5.18 -8.37 4.00
CA PRO A 71 -5.08 -8.88 2.63
C PRO A 71 -3.77 -9.61 2.34
N ALA A 72 -2.68 -9.17 2.98
CA ALA A 72 -1.36 -9.83 2.92
C ALA A 72 -1.35 -11.28 3.43
N LYS A 73 -2.33 -11.70 4.25
CA LYS A 73 -2.51 -13.09 4.72
C LYS A 73 -3.45 -13.91 3.83
N THR A 74 -4.22 -13.25 2.94
CA THR A 74 -5.36 -13.87 2.23
C THR A 74 -5.04 -14.40 0.84
N GLY A 75 -3.76 -14.45 0.44
CA GLY A 75 -3.38 -14.97 -0.88
C GLY A 75 -3.56 -13.97 -2.03
N LYS A 76 -3.82 -12.69 -1.74
CA LYS A 76 -4.17 -11.67 -2.73
C LYS A 76 -3.12 -10.57 -2.82
N ASP A 77 -2.99 -10.01 -4.02
CA ASP A 77 -2.26 -8.76 -4.25
C ASP A 77 -2.85 -7.67 -3.37
N THR A 78 -1.99 -6.83 -2.80
CA THR A 78 -2.38 -5.84 -1.81
C THR A 78 -1.80 -4.48 -2.20
N LEU A 79 -2.63 -3.44 -2.18
CA LEU A 79 -2.17 -2.06 -2.32
C LEU A 79 -1.51 -1.62 -1.01
N TRP A 80 -0.34 -0.98 -1.10
CA TRP A 80 0.40 -0.44 0.04
C TRP A 80 0.45 1.07 -0.04
N TYR A 81 0.43 1.71 1.12
CA TYR A 81 0.59 3.15 1.28
C TYR A 81 1.48 3.47 2.47
N SER A 82 2.08 4.66 2.48
CA SER A 82 2.80 5.20 3.64
C SER A 82 2.03 6.36 4.23
N LEU A 83 1.88 6.42 5.55
CA LEU A 83 1.31 7.59 6.21
C LEU A 83 2.37 8.70 6.29
N VAL A 84 2.00 9.93 5.90
CA VAL A 84 2.89 11.10 5.86
C VAL A 84 3.43 11.41 7.26
N GLU A 85 2.57 11.36 8.27
CA GLU A 85 2.94 11.65 9.65
C GLU A 85 3.88 10.59 10.24
N TYR A 86 3.79 9.36 9.75
CA TYR A 86 4.59 8.24 10.24
C TYR A 86 5.85 7.98 9.40
N GLY A 87 6.22 8.85 8.44
CA GLY A 87 7.45 8.75 7.66
C GLY A 87 7.57 7.45 6.85
N ASP A 88 8.63 6.68 7.05
CA ASP A 88 8.93 5.43 6.32
C ASP A 88 8.01 4.24 6.70
N ASN A 89 6.94 4.47 7.46
CA ASN A 89 6.02 3.41 7.85
C ASN A 89 5.04 3.09 6.72
N VAL A 90 4.97 1.81 6.37
CA VAL A 90 4.13 1.30 5.27
C VAL A 90 3.04 0.39 5.80
N PHE A 91 1.84 0.58 5.25
CA PHE A 91 0.62 -0.09 5.68
C PHE A 91 -0.03 -0.78 4.48
N PRO A 92 -0.47 -2.04 4.64
CA PRO A 92 -1.31 -2.68 3.64
C PRO A 92 -2.71 -2.04 3.69
N LEU A 93 -3.27 -1.73 2.54
CA LEU A 93 -4.66 -1.33 2.44
C LEU A 93 -5.54 -2.51 2.82
N VAL A 94 -6.33 -2.35 3.88
CA VAL A 94 -7.17 -3.41 4.46
C VAL A 94 -8.57 -3.43 3.84
N SER A 95 -9.04 -2.30 3.29
CA SER A 95 -10.28 -2.20 2.50
C SER A 95 -10.24 -1.02 1.53
N GLU A 96 -10.74 -1.20 0.30
CA GLU A 96 -10.89 -0.12 -0.69
C GLU A 96 -11.81 1.02 -0.20
N THR A 97 -12.73 0.73 0.73
CA THR A 97 -13.59 1.76 1.33
C THR A 97 -12.89 2.64 2.37
N GLN A 98 -11.69 2.26 2.81
CA GLN A 98 -10.96 3.01 3.85
C GLN A 98 -10.19 4.20 3.28
N LEU A 99 -10.07 4.34 1.96
CA LEU A 99 -9.31 5.44 1.37
C LEU A 99 -10.22 6.50 0.77
N VAL A 100 -10.15 7.70 1.32
CA VAL A 100 -10.74 8.89 0.71
C VAL A 100 -9.65 9.61 -0.08
N ARG A 101 -9.81 9.72 -1.41
CA ARG A 101 -8.90 10.56 -2.21
C ARG A 101 -8.95 11.99 -1.74
N ARG A 102 -7.78 12.61 -1.59
CA ARG A 102 -7.71 14.07 -1.52
C ARG A 102 -8.17 14.63 -2.87
N LYS A 103 -9.39 15.19 -2.93
CA LYS A 103 -9.80 16.05 -4.04
C LYS A 103 -8.91 17.29 -3.98
N VAL A 104 -7.84 17.30 -4.76
CA VAL A 104 -7.10 18.53 -5.02
C VAL A 104 -8.09 19.46 -5.73
N ARG A 105 -8.61 20.45 -5.00
CA ARG A 105 -9.36 21.54 -5.62
C ARG A 105 -8.40 22.23 -6.61
N SER A 106 -8.77 22.17 -7.89
CA SER A 106 -8.18 22.99 -8.95
C SER A 106 -8.55 24.45 -8.74
#